data_AF-I9CAM0-F1
#
_entry.id   AF-I9CAM0-F1
#
_cell.length_a   1.000
_cell.length_b   1.000
_cell.length_c   1.000
_cell.angle_alpha   90.00
_cell.angle_beta   90.00
_cell.angle_gamma   90.00
#
_symmetry.space_group_name_H-M   'P 1'
#
loop_
_entity.id
_entity.type
_entity.pdbx_description
1 polymer ?
#
loop_
_entity_poly.entity_id
_entity_poly.type
_entity_poly.pdbx_seq_one_letter_code
_entity_poly.pdbx_strand_id
1 'polypeptide(L)'
;MFSQIFGGVSSSVVMAELARLETAMASGNLGERANLSTARGQTQHVLDAINRLLDRTLEPVAALNDAIADMSAEHDRGDIDVVLPADAFQGSFAVMAKRVNVMVAGHIAVKK
;
A
#
# COMPACT_ATOMS: atom_id res chain seq x y z
N MET A 1 -16.11 -33.73 -8.92
CA MET A 1 -14.98 -33.79 -7.96
C MET A 1 -14.42 -32.39 -7.66
N PHE A 2 -15.28 -31.40 -7.34
CA PHE A 2 -14.88 -30.02 -7.01
C PHE A 2 -15.41 -29.53 -5.64
N SER A 3 -16.09 -30.39 -4.88
CA SER A 3 -16.83 -29.99 -3.66
C SER A 3 -16.00 -30.01 -2.36
N GLN A 4 -14.70 -30.32 -2.39
CA GLN A 4 -13.89 -30.49 -1.16
C GLN A 4 -12.86 -29.37 -0.90
N ILE A 5 -12.72 -28.37 -1.77
CA ILE A 5 -11.71 -27.32 -1.59
C ILE A 5 -12.09 -26.33 -0.46
N PHE A 6 -13.39 -26.10 -0.22
CA PHE A 6 -13.87 -25.16 0.81
C PHE A 6 -14.35 -25.80 2.12
N GLY A 7 -14.35 -27.14 2.23
CA GLY A 7 -14.83 -27.83 3.45
C GLY A 7 -13.97 -27.57 4.69
N GLY A 8 -12.77 -26.99 4.54
CA GLY A 8 -11.83 -26.70 5.63
C GLY A 8 -11.62 -25.21 5.94
N VAL A 9 -12.35 -24.30 5.28
CA VAL A 9 -12.26 -22.86 5.53
C VAL A 9 -13.39 -22.43 6.45
N SER A 10 -13.04 -21.79 7.57
CA SER A 10 -14.00 -21.18 8.47
C SER A 10 -14.40 -19.81 7.92
N SER A 11 -15.55 -19.73 7.25
CA SER A 11 -16.06 -18.47 6.71
C SER A 11 -16.26 -17.40 7.78
N SER A 12 -16.65 -17.78 9.00
CA SER A 12 -16.85 -16.82 10.10
C SER A 12 -15.53 -16.17 10.52
N VAL A 13 -14.43 -16.94 10.62
CA VAL A 13 -13.10 -16.41 10.95
C VAL A 13 -12.61 -15.48 9.85
N VAL A 14 -12.74 -15.88 8.58
CA VAL A 14 -12.31 -15.05 7.44
C VAL A 14 -13.08 -13.74 7.39
N MET A 15 -14.41 -13.78 7.53
CA MET A 15 -15.24 -12.57 7.48
C MET A 15 -14.98 -11.64 8.67
N ALA A 16 -14.74 -12.18 9.87
CA ALA A 16 -14.38 -11.37 11.03
C ALA A 16 -13.03 -10.65 10.83
N GLU A 17 -12.03 -11.35 10.30
CA GLU A 17 -10.72 -10.73 10.01
C GLU A 17 -10.81 -9.70 8.87
N LEU A 18 -11.58 -9.96 7.82
CA LEU A 18 -11.80 -8.99 6.75
C LEU A 18 -12.48 -7.72 7.27
N ALA A 19 -13.55 -7.84 8.06
CA ALA A 19 -14.22 -6.67 8.63
C ALA A 19 -13.29 -5.84 9.54
N ARG A 20 -12.42 -6.50 10.30
CA ARG A 20 -11.41 -5.83 11.14
C ARG A 20 -10.39 -5.08 10.27
N LEU A 21 -9.91 -5.69 9.18
CA LEU A 21 -8.98 -5.06 8.26
C LEU A 21 -9.62 -3.89 7.52
N GLU A 22 -10.85 -4.03 7.04
CA GLU A 22 -11.60 -2.94 6.41
C GLU A 22 -11.75 -1.75 7.37
N THR A 23 -12.03 -2.00 8.64
CA THR A 23 -12.09 -0.95 9.68
C THR A 23 -10.75 -0.25 9.86
N ALA A 24 -9.65 -1.01 9.91
CA ALA A 24 -8.30 -0.45 10.02
C ALA A 24 -7.92 0.37 8.77
N MET A 25 -8.25 -0.12 7.57
CA MET A 25 -7.97 0.58 6.33
C MET A 25 -8.80 1.86 6.20
N ALA A 26 -10.08 1.83 6.61
CA ALA A 26 -10.94 3.01 6.62
C ALA A 26 -10.44 4.10 7.58
N SER A 27 -9.72 3.73 8.65
CA SER A 27 -9.08 4.69 9.57
C SER A 27 -7.67 5.10 9.15
N GLY A 28 -7.18 4.63 7.99
CA GLY A 28 -5.85 4.94 7.46
C GLY A 28 -4.73 4.03 7.97
N ASN A 29 -5.02 3.02 8.80
CA ASN A 29 -4.05 2.01 9.21
C ASN A 29 -3.86 0.94 8.12
N LEU A 30 -3.09 1.30 7.09
CA LEU A 30 -2.73 0.40 5.98
C LEU A 30 -1.63 -0.61 6.37
N GLY A 31 -1.00 -0.46 7.54
CA GLY A 31 0.00 -1.39 8.07
C GLY A 31 -0.61 -2.65 8.68
N GLU A 32 -1.92 -2.65 8.94
CA GLU A 32 -2.60 -3.77 9.59
C GLU A 32 -2.63 -5.03 8.72
N ARG A 33 -2.54 -6.21 9.36
CA ARG A 33 -2.55 -7.52 8.68
C ARG A 33 -3.50 -8.49 9.36
N ALA A 34 -4.03 -9.44 8.60
CA ALA A 34 -4.90 -10.49 9.10
C ALA A 34 -4.20 -11.29 10.21
N ASN A 35 -4.91 -11.57 11.29
CA ASN A 35 -4.37 -12.32 12.41
C ASN A 35 -4.44 -13.83 12.11
N LEU A 36 -3.28 -14.46 12.03
CA LEU A 36 -3.17 -15.91 11.76
C LEU A 36 -3.34 -16.77 13.02
N SER A 37 -3.25 -16.20 14.22
CA SER A 37 -3.20 -16.96 15.48
C SER A 37 -4.49 -17.72 15.80
N THR A 38 -5.62 -17.26 15.26
CA THR A 38 -6.96 -17.84 15.48
C THR A 38 -7.39 -18.79 14.37
N ALA A 39 -6.63 -18.87 13.28
CA ALA A 39 -6.93 -19.69 12.11
C ALA A 39 -6.05 -20.94 12.06
N ARG A 40 -6.59 -22.03 11.50
CA ARG A 40 -5.86 -23.28 11.26
C ARG A 40 -6.17 -23.84 9.88
N GLY A 41 -5.28 -24.70 9.38
CA GLY A 41 -5.45 -25.39 8.11
C GLY A 41 -5.72 -24.42 6.96
N GLN A 42 -6.74 -24.70 6.15
CA GLN A 42 -7.06 -23.88 4.98
C GLN A 42 -7.45 -22.43 5.35
N THR A 43 -8.07 -22.22 6.51
CA THR A 43 -8.40 -20.85 6.98
C THR A 43 -7.13 -20.02 7.17
N GLN A 44 -6.08 -20.60 7.76
CA GLN A 44 -4.81 -19.91 7.95
C GLN A 44 -4.15 -19.57 6.61
N HIS A 45 -4.17 -20.50 5.65
CA HIS A 45 -3.63 -20.26 4.31
C HIS A 45 -4.38 -19.14 3.57
N VAL A 46 -5.70 -19.03 3.75
CA VAL A 46 -6.51 -17.94 3.16
C VAL A 46 -6.12 -16.59 3.77
N LEU A 47 -6.02 -16.49 5.10
CA LEU A 47 -5.62 -15.24 5.76
C LEU A 47 -4.18 -14.84 5.40
N ASP A 48 -3.28 -15.81 5.29
CA ASP A 48 -1.91 -15.60 4.84
C ASP A 48 -1.85 -15.13 3.36
N ALA A 49 -2.70 -15.67 2.49
CA ALA A 49 -2.86 -15.17 1.13
C ALA A 49 -3.39 -13.72 1.07
N ILE A 50 -4.30 -13.35 1.98
CA ILE A 50 -4.78 -11.97 2.14
C ILE A 50 -3.61 -11.05 2.54
N ASN A 51 -2.77 -11.45 3.50
CA ASN A 51 -1.60 -10.65 3.90
C ASN A 51 -0.65 -10.40 2.73
N ARG A 52 -0.32 -11.44 1.95
CA ARG A 52 0.51 -11.26 0.75
C ARG A 52 -0.12 -10.34 -0.29
N LEU A 53 -1.45 -10.37 -0.45
CA LEU A 53 -2.15 -9.46 -1.35
C LEU A 53 -2.05 -8.01 -0.85
N LEU A 54 -2.26 -7.78 0.45
CA LEU A 54 -2.12 -6.47 1.07
C LEU A 54 -0.69 -5.95 0.92
N ASP A 55 0.32 -6.76 1.21
CA ASP A 55 1.72 -6.38 1.08
C ASP A 55 2.05 -5.93 -0.34
N ARG A 56 1.72 -6.75 -1.35
CA ARG A 56 1.97 -6.43 -2.77
C ARG A 56 1.25 -5.17 -3.24
N THR A 57 0.12 -4.84 -2.62
CA THR A 57 -0.70 -3.69 -3.02
C THR A 57 -0.25 -2.41 -2.32
N LEU A 58 0.19 -2.51 -1.06
CA LEU A 58 0.46 -1.38 -0.19
C LEU A 58 1.94 -1.02 -0.10
N GLU A 59 2.85 -1.93 -0.44
CA GLU A 59 4.29 -1.64 -0.53
C GLU A 59 4.60 -0.47 -1.48
N PRO A 60 4.04 -0.38 -2.70
CA PRO A 60 4.27 0.78 -3.56
C PRO A 60 3.67 2.09 -3.01
N VAL A 61 2.62 2.01 -2.19
CA VAL A 61 2.02 3.17 -1.52
C VAL A 61 2.99 3.73 -0.48
N ALA A 62 3.54 2.85 0.37
CA ALA A 62 4.55 3.24 1.37
C ALA A 62 5.80 3.82 0.69
N ALA A 63 6.33 3.15 -0.34
CA ALA A 63 7.50 3.62 -1.06
C ALA A 63 7.31 5.00 -1.71
N LEU A 64 6.11 5.28 -2.26
CA LEU A 64 5.82 6.59 -2.83
C LEU A 64 5.71 7.66 -1.74
N ASN A 65 5.10 7.34 -0.60
CA ASN A 65 5.02 8.24 0.54
C ASN A 65 6.41 8.63 1.06
N ASP A 66 7.30 7.65 1.21
CA ASP A 66 8.67 7.87 1.69
C ASP A 66 9.46 8.74 0.70
N ALA A 67 9.35 8.48 -0.60
CA ALA A 67 9.98 9.31 -1.63
C ALA A 67 9.48 10.76 -1.64
N ILE A 68 8.19 10.98 -1.35
CA ILE A 68 7.61 12.33 -1.19
C ILE A 68 8.17 13.02 0.05
N ALA A 69 8.28 12.31 1.17
CA ALA A 69 8.86 12.84 2.40
C ALA A 69 10.33 13.25 2.20
N ASP A 70 11.11 12.42 1.51
CA ASP A 70 12.51 12.71 1.18
C ASP A 70 12.63 13.95 0.28
N MET A 71 11.88 14.02 -0.82
CA MET A 71 11.87 15.19 -1.70
C MET A 71 11.47 16.46 -0.94
N SER A 72 10.43 16.38 -0.10
CA SER A 72 10.00 17.52 0.72
C SER A 72 11.10 17.99 1.67
N ALA A 73 11.80 17.07 2.32
CA ALA A 73 12.88 17.41 3.25
C ALA A 73 14.07 18.07 2.54
N GLU A 74 14.40 17.64 1.31
CA GLU A 74 15.43 18.31 0.50
C GLU A 74 15.00 19.71 0.05
N HIS A 75 13.73 19.88 -0.33
CA HIS A 75 13.19 21.19 -0.71
C HIS A 75 13.17 22.16 0.47
N ASP A 76 12.84 21.70 1.67
CA ASP A 76 12.90 22.49 2.91
C ASP A 76 14.34 22.90 3.26
N ARG A 77 15.35 22.11 2.86
CA ARG A 77 16.78 22.44 2.98
C ARG A 77 17.27 23.39 1.88
N GLY A 78 16.44 23.69 0.90
CA GLY A 78 16.73 24.60 -0.22
C GLY A 78 17.18 23.91 -1.51
N ASP A 79 17.29 22.57 -1.52
CA ASP A 79 17.57 21.81 -2.74
C ASP A 79 16.26 21.51 -3.48
N ILE A 80 15.79 22.52 -4.22
CA ILE A 80 14.52 22.46 -4.97
C ILE A 80 14.61 21.65 -6.27
N ASP A 81 15.81 21.20 -6.65
CA ASP A 81 16.03 20.45 -7.90
C ASP A 81 15.81 18.93 -7.70
N VAL A 82 15.72 18.47 -6.45
CA VAL A 82 15.35 17.08 -6.12
C VAL A 82 13.93 16.79 -6.59
N VAL A 83 13.72 15.62 -7.19
CA VAL A 83 12.41 15.19 -7.70
C VAL A 83 12.14 13.74 -7.31
N LEU A 84 10.87 13.32 -7.37
CA LEU A 84 10.54 11.92 -7.18
C LEU A 84 11.21 11.06 -8.27
N PRO A 85 11.84 9.92 -7.92
CA PRO A 85 12.47 9.02 -8.87
C PRO A 85 11.40 8.21 -9.62
N ALA A 86 10.68 8.84 -10.56
CA ALA A 86 9.51 8.26 -11.19
C ALA A 86 9.76 6.90 -11.88
N ASP A 87 10.97 6.67 -12.38
CA ASP A 87 11.35 5.43 -13.06
C ASP A 87 11.65 4.27 -12.08
N ALA A 88 11.73 4.53 -10.78
CA ALA A 88 11.77 3.50 -9.74
C ALA A 88 10.36 2.90 -9.47
N PHE A 89 9.31 3.55 -9.93
CA PHE A 89 7.92 3.10 -9.77
C PHE A 89 7.39 2.46 -11.06
N GLN A 90 6.30 1.69 -10.93
CA GLN A 90 5.64 1.02 -12.05
C GLN A 90 4.17 1.43 -12.16
N GLY A 91 3.63 1.36 -13.37
CA GLY A 91 2.20 1.59 -13.65
C GLY A 91 1.69 2.93 -13.09
N SER A 92 0.58 2.87 -12.36
CA SER A 92 -0.09 4.06 -11.79
C SER A 92 0.81 4.87 -10.85
N PHE A 93 1.71 4.22 -10.10
CA PHE A 93 2.61 4.90 -9.18
C PHE A 93 3.68 5.73 -9.91
N ALA A 94 4.20 5.23 -11.04
CA ALA A 94 5.09 6.01 -11.91
C ALA A 94 4.39 7.23 -12.49
N VAL A 95 3.12 7.09 -12.89
CA VAL A 95 2.31 8.21 -13.38
C VAL A 95 2.05 9.23 -12.27
N MET A 96 1.75 8.79 -11.04
CA MET A 96 1.60 9.67 -9.88
C MET A 96 2.89 10.45 -9.60
N ALA A 97 4.03 9.77 -9.54
CA ALA A 97 5.32 10.42 -9.31
C ALA A 97 5.63 11.50 -10.37
N LYS A 98 5.40 11.19 -11.66
CA LYS A 98 5.55 12.17 -12.76
C LYS A 98 4.62 13.38 -12.59
N ARG A 99 3.37 13.15 -12.22
CA ARG A 99 2.39 14.24 -12.01
C ARG A 99 2.78 15.15 -10.86
N VAL A 100 3.27 14.60 -9.76
CA VAL A 100 3.79 15.39 -8.62
C VAL A 100 4.98 16.22 -9.08
N ASN A 101 5.96 15.63 -9.77
CA ASN A 101 7.11 16.38 -10.29
C ASN A 101 6.69 17.55 -11.19
N VAL A 102 5.74 17.33 -12.11
CA VAL A 102 5.20 18.39 -12.99
C VAL A 102 4.53 19.51 -12.18
N MET A 103 3.71 19.17 -11.18
CA MET A 103 3.05 20.15 -10.32
C MET A 103 4.05 21.01 -9.55
N VAL A 104 5.05 20.38 -8.93
CA VAL A 104 6.09 21.07 -8.15
C VAL A 104 6.94 21.97 -9.05
N ALA A 105 7.40 21.46 -10.19
CA ALA A 105 8.15 22.25 -11.17
C ALA A 105 7.36 23.48 -11.66
N GLY A 106 6.05 23.33 -11.89
CA GLY A 106 5.17 24.45 -12.26
C GLY A 106 5.11 25.54 -11.19
N HIS A 107 5.04 25.16 -9.91
CA HIS A 107 5.06 26.14 -8.80
C HIS A 107 6.43 26.81 -8.60
N ILE A 108 7.53 26.09 -8.85
CA ILE A 108 8.88 26.68 -8.83
C ILE A 108 9.02 27.72 -9.95
N ALA A 109 8.55 27.41 -11.16
CA ALA A 109 8.68 28.28 -12.33
C ALA A 109 8.01 29.65 -12.15
N VAL A 110 6.92 29.74 -11.38
CA VAL A 110 6.22 31.00 -11.11
C VAL A 110 6.73 31.77 -9.88
N LYS A 111 7.67 31.18 -9.12
CA LYS A 111 8.26 31.78 -7.90
C LYS A 111 9.71 32.23 -8.09
N LYS A 112 10.35 31.86 -9.20
CA LYS A 112 11.60 32.46 -9.68
C LYS A 112 11.30 33.79 -10.36
#